data_AF-A0A536C2B4-F1
#
_entry.id   AF-A0A536C2B4-F1
#
_cell.length_a   1.000
_cell.length_b   1.000
_cell.length_c   1.000
_cell.angle_alpha   90.00
_cell.angle_beta   90.00
_cell.angle_gamma   90.00
#
_symmetry.space_group_name_H-M   'P 1'
#
loop_
_entity.id
_entity.type
_entity.pdbx_description
1 polymer ?
#
loop_
_entity_poly.entity_id
_entity_poly.type
_entity_poly.pdbx_seq_one_letter_code
_entity_poly.pdbx_strand_id
1 'polypeptide(L)'
;MNASKVTRTTRTLPNVLLLTVALVAACAPTGTAASGVTSSVVPPDPSNATFKIERDTVALVNGRAEREAAPGSATKVTTTLADLRASGDVDGDGRPDTVVVLIYQPGSSGTFSYLAVLLNATGGVTTAPAVLLGDRIKISGVKLDGRTIVVDVLDRTAGQPFSESPSVASTKRFVVDRGALIAR
;
A
#
# COMPACT_ATOMS: atom_id res chain seq x y z
N MET A 1 -0.39 -52.01 -54.13
CA MET A 1 0.73 -52.63 -54.88
C MET A 1 2.00 -51.97 -54.34
N ASN A 2 2.98 -52.61 -53.72
CA ASN A 2 3.37 -54.02 -53.68
C ASN A 2 3.97 -54.32 -52.29
N ALA A 3 3.66 -55.51 -51.76
CA ALA A 3 4.17 -56.02 -50.50
C ALA A 3 5.53 -56.70 -50.71
N SER A 4 6.40 -56.73 -49.70
CA SER A 4 7.39 -57.78 -49.57
C SER A 4 7.73 -58.05 -48.10
N LYS A 5 7.92 -59.33 -47.80
CA LYS A 5 7.66 -59.98 -46.51
C LYS A 5 8.88 -60.85 -46.14
N VAL A 6 9.06 -61.12 -44.84
CA VAL A 6 9.82 -62.24 -44.21
C VAL A 6 11.36 -62.05 -44.12
N THR A 7 12.05 -62.21 -42.97
CA THR A 7 12.27 -63.48 -42.23
C THR A 7 12.81 -63.24 -40.81
N ARG A 8 12.37 -64.07 -39.84
CA ARG A 8 12.85 -64.16 -38.44
C ARG A 8 14.02 -65.16 -38.33
N THR A 9 14.99 -64.89 -37.45
CA THR A 9 15.89 -65.94 -36.92
C THR A 9 16.21 -65.67 -35.44
N THR A 10 16.09 -66.71 -34.63
CA THR A 10 16.20 -66.80 -33.16
C THR A 10 17.53 -67.41 -32.70
N ARG A 11 17.79 -67.36 -31.37
CA ARG A 11 18.83 -68.03 -30.52
C ARG A 11 20.08 -67.18 -30.26
N THR A 12 20.71 -67.13 -29.08
CA THR A 12 20.52 -67.69 -27.72
C THR A 12 21.58 -66.99 -26.84
N LEU A 13 21.25 -66.66 -25.58
CA LEU A 13 22.19 -66.15 -24.57
C LEU A 13 23.07 -67.29 -24.00
N PRO A 14 24.24 -66.95 -23.43
CA PRO A 14 24.55 -67.51 -22.12
C PRO A 14 24.93 -66.46 -21.08
N ASN A 15 24.44 -66.72 -19.87
CA ASN A 15 24.81 -66.15 -18.59
C ASN A 15 26.33 -66.13 -18.36
N VAL A 16 26.86 -64.98 -17.93
CA VAL A 16 27.92 -64.96 -16.92
C VAL A 16 27.57 -63.92 -15.87
N LEU A 17 27.47 -64.45 -14.66
CA LEU A 17 27.22 -63.83 -13.36
C LEU A 17 28.48 -63.05 -12.92
N LEU A 18 28.37 -61.74 -12.66
CA LEU A 18 29.30 -61.05 -11.77
C LEU A 18 28.50 -60.37 -10.66
N LEU A 19 28.64 -60.91 -9.45
CA LEU A 19 28.31 -60.28 -8.18
C LEU A 19 29.26 -59.10 -7.94
N THR A 20 28.72 -57.91 -7.73
CA THR A 20 29.38 -56.88 -6.90
C THR A 20 28.38 -56.29 -5.92
N VAL A 21 28.77 -56.33 -4.65
CA VAL A 21 28.04 -55.94 -3.44
C VAL A 21 28.39 -54.48 -3.07
N ALA A 22 27.41 -53.77 -2.49
CA ALA A 22 27.48 -52.51 -1.73
C ALA A 22 27.87 -51.23 -2.52
N LEU A 23 27.33 -50.03 -2.25
CA LEU A 23 26.93 -49.42 -0.98
C LEU A 23 25.82 -48.37 -1.24
N VAL A 24 24.76 -48.41 -0.44
CA VAL A 24 23.70 -47.39 -0.43
C VAL A 24 24.26 -46.12 0.21
N ALA A 25 24.45 -45.06 -0.58
CA ALA A 25 24.61 -43.71 -0.06
C ALA A 25 23.35 -42.91 -0.44
N ALA A 26 22.31 -43.06 0.37
CA ALA A 26 21.16 -42.17 0.34
C ALA A 26 21.62 -40.79 0.84
N CYS A 27 21.99 -39.91 -0.09
CA CYS A 27 22.21 -38.51 0.22
C CYS A 27 20.82 -37.87 0.40
N ALA A 28 20.31 -37.88 1.63
CA ALA A 28 19.18 -37.05 1.98
C ALA A 28 19.63 -35.59 1.85
N PRO A 29 18.96 -34.72 1.08
CA PRO A 29 19.20 -33.30 1.21
C PRO A 29 18.67 -32.90 2.58
N THR A 30 19.58 -32.68 3.52
CA THR A 30 19.31 -31.93 4.75
C THR A 30 19.00 -30.51 4.31
N GLY A 31 17.75 -30.28 3.89
CA GLY A 31 17.17 -28.97 3.72
C GLY A 31 17.06 -28.36 5.10
N THR A 32 18.16 -27.76 5.58
CA THR A 32 18.11 -26.77 6.65
C THR A 32 17.16 -25.69 6.17
N ALA A 33 15.91 -25.76 6.62
CA ALA A 33 15.01 -24.62 6.57
C ALA A 33 15.71 -23.51 7.35
N ALA A 34 16.38 -22.62 6.64
CA ALA A 34 16.75 -21.34 7.18
C ALA A 34 15.44 -20.67 7.57
N SER A 35 15.10 -20.75 8.85
CA SER A 35 14.17 -19.82 9.47
C SER A 35 14.78 -18.44 9.32
N GLY A 36 14.53 -17.82 8.16
CA GLY A 36 14.79 -16.43 7.93
C GLY A 36 13.95 -15.68 8.94
N VAL A 37 14.62 -15.11 9.94
CA VAL A 37 14.02 -14.08 10.78
C VAL A 37 13.78 -12.91 9.83
N THR A 38 12.58 -12.85 9.24
CA THR A 38 12.12 -11.64 8.57
C THR A 38 11.94 -10.61 9.68
N SER A 39 12.91 -9.69 9.82
CA SER A 39 12.69 -8.47 10.58
C SER A 39 11.46 -7.80 9.97
N SER A 40 10.32 -7.92 10.65
CA SER A 40 9.05 -7.37 10.17
C SER A 40 9.22 -5.86 10.05
N VAL A 41 9.25 -5.37 8.81
CA VAL A 41 9.29 -3.93 8.53
C VAL A 41 7.94 -3.36 8.97
N VAL A 42 7.94 -2.45 9.93
CA VAL A 42 6.73 -1.85 10.48
C VAL A 42 6.31 -0.67 9.59
N PRO A 43 5.01 -0.47 9.33
CA PRO A 43 4.52 0.73 8.64
C PRO A 43 4.92 2.02 9.40
N PRO A 44 5.25 3.10 8.69
CA PRO A 44 5.69 4.35 9.32
C PRO A 44 4.57 5.01 10.14
N ASP A 45 4.92 5.57 11.30
CA ASP A 45 3.99 6.35 12.13
C ASP A 45 3.78 7.77 11.55
N PRO A 46 2.54 8.16 11.23
CA PRO A 46 2.21 9.47 10.68
C PRO A 46 2.23 10.61 11.71
N SER A 47 2.25 10.33 13.01
CA SER A 47 1.95 11.31 14.06
C SER A 47 2.93 12.49 14.14
N ASN A 48 4.18 12.29 13.69
CA ASN A 48 5.21 13.34 13.65
C ASN A 48 5.77 13.57 12.23
N ALA A 49 5.00 13.15 11.22
CA ALA A 49 5.41 13.28 9.82
C ALA A 49 5.18 14.69 9.28
N THR A 50 5.89 15.00 8.20
CA THR A 50 5.73 16.25 7.45
C THR A 50 5.03 15.97 6.13
N PHE A 51 3.92 16.67 5.87
CA PHE A 51 3.09 16.52 4.69
C PHE A 51 3.13 17.77 3.82
N LYS A 52 3.00 17.56 2.50
CA LYS A 52 2.76 18.65 1.55
C LYS A 52 1.26 18.72 1.27
N ILE A 53 0.61 19.79 1.72
CA ILE A 53 -0.82 20.04 1.51
C ILE A 53 -0.92 21.29 0.65
N GLU A 54 -1.43 21.16 -0.57
CA GLU A 54 -1.44 22.23 -1.57
C GLU A 54 -0.03 22.82 -1.79
N ARG A 55 0.22 24.05 -1.35
CA ARG A 55 1.52 24.74 -1.43
C ARG A 55 2.30 24.71 -0.12
N ASP A 56 1.68 24.23 0.95
CA ASP A 56 2.22 24.30 2.29
C ASP A 56 2.93 23.00 2.69
N THR A 57 3.99 23.17 3.47
CA THR A 57 4.64 22.07 4.18
C THR A 57 4.20 22.11 5.64
N VAL A 58 3.58 21.03 6.11
CA VAL A 58 2.96 20.94 7.42
C VAL A 58 3.61 19.81 8.21
N ALA A 59 4.38 20.15 9.24
CA ALA A 59 4.94 19.21 10.19
C ALA A 59 3.96 18.97 11.34
N LEU A 60 3.51 17.72 11.50
CA LEU A 60 2.68 17.35 12.64
C LEU A 60 3.54 17.13 13.89
N VAL A 61 2.95 17.40 15.04
CA VAL A 61 3.44 17.00 16.36
C VAL A 61 2.30 16.27 17.05
N ASN A 62 2.49 14.99 17.35
CA ASN A 62 1.46 14.12 17.94
C ASN A 62 0.12 14.17 17.18
N GLY A 63 0.18 14.16 15.85
CA GLY A 63 -0.99 14.11 14.97
C GLY A 63 -1.65 15.48 14.71
N ARG A 64 -1.07 16.59 15.18
CA ARG A 64 -1.63 17.93 14.98
C ARG A 64 -0.56 18.95 14.60
N ALA A 65 -0.93 19.89 13.74
CA ALA A 65 -0.19 21.12 13.49
C ALA A 65 -1.12 22.32 13.61
N GLU A 66 -0.57 23.43 14.11
CA GLU A 66 -1.31 24.69 14.25
C GLU A 66 -0.38 25.87 13.99
N ARG A 67 -0.86 26.86 13.25
CA ARG A 67 -0.14 28.12 12.99
C ARG A 67 -1.12 29.27 12.80
N GLU A 68 -0.64 30.51 12.88
CA GLU A 68 -1.47 31.66 12.53
C GLU A 68 -1.75 31.70 11.02
N ALA A 69 -2.97 32.11 10.65
CA ALA A 69 -3.34 32.26 9.24
C ALA A 69 -2.57 33.40 8.54
N ALA A 70 -2.15 34.39 9.31
CA ALA A 70 -1.26 35.47 8.91
C ALA A 70 -0.53 35.98 10.16
N PRO A 71 0.63 36.65 10.04
CA PRO A 71 1.35 37.19 11.19
C PRO A 71 0.46 38.07 12.07
N GLY A 72 0.30 37.71 13.34
CA GLY A 72 -0.54 38.43 14.31
C GLY A 72 -2.05 38.14 14.22
N SER A 73 -2.45 37.15 13.42
CA SER A 73 -3.86 36.78 13.26
C SER A 73 -4.38 36.00 14.48
N ALA A 74 -5.58 36.35 14.95
CA ALA A 74 -6.33 35.55 15.92
C ALA A 74 -6.82 34.22 15.31
N THR A 75 -6.94 34.16 13.98
CA THR A 75 -7.34 32.98 13.24
C THR A 75 -6.17 32.01 13.10
N LYS A 76 -6.43 30.72 13.35
CA LYS A 76 -5.44 29.65 13.23
C LYS A 76 -5.74 28.74 12.03
N VAL A 77 -4.68 28.31 11.36
CA VAL A 77 -4.68 27.20 10.43
C VAL A 77 -4.35 25.94 11.21
N THR A 78 -5.21 24.93 11.16
CA THR A 78 -5.00 23.65 11.83
C THR A 78 -4.90 22.52 10.81
N THR A 79 -4.10 21.52 11.13
CA THR A 79 -4.09 20.24 10.42
C THR A 79 -4.13 19.15 11.48
N THR A 80 -5.06 18.21 11.34
CA THR A 80 -5.20 17.08 12.28
C THR A 80 -5.21 15.77 11.52
N LEU A 81 -4.53 14.78 12.06
CA LEU A 81 -4.58 13.40 11.59
C LEU A 81 -5.92 12.79 11.98
N ALA A 82 -6.66 12.25 11.01
CA ALA A 82 -7.87 11.48 11.30
C ALA A 82 -7.51 10.07 11.80
N ASP A 83 -8.43 9.42 12.50
CA ASP A 83 -8.23 8.05 12.99
C ASP A 83 -8.18 7.02 11.86
N LEU A 84 -8.86 7.31 10.75
CA LEU A 84 -8.93 6.47 9.55
C LEU A 84 -7.57 6.35 8.86
N ARG A 85 -7.08 5.11 8.78
CA ARG A 85 -5.80 4.76 8.15
C ARG A 85 -5.84 3.36 7.56
N ALA A 86 -4.95 3.11 6.61
CA ALA A 86 -4.63 1.78 6.12
C ALA A 86 -3.12 1.64 5.95
N SER A 87 -2.60 0.42 6.02
CA SER A 87 -1.18 0.15 5.83
C SER A 87 -0.98 -1.06 4.92
N GLY A 88 0.06 -1.01 4.10
CA GLY A 88 0.39 -2.03 3.10
C GLY A 88 1.33 -1.46 2.04
N ASP A 89 1.87 -2.33 1.20
CA ASP A 89 2.79 -1.96 0.12
C ASP A 89 2.00 -1.31 -1.04
N VAL A 90 1.95 0.02 -1.10
CA VAL A 90 1.16 0.75 -2.10
C VAL A 90 1.98 1.17 -3.31
N ASP A 91 3.30 1.27 -3.18
CA ASP A 91 4.21 1.61 -4.29
C ASP A 91 4.91 0.40 -4.92
N GLY A 92 4.87 -0.76 -4.27
CA GLY A 92 5.35 -2.02 -4.78
C GLY A 92 6.79 -2.37 -4.45
N ASP A 93 7.42 -1.67 -3.49
CA ASP A 93 8.80 -1.92 -3.07
C ASP A 93 8.96 -3.08 -2.07
N GLY A 94 7.84 -3.68 -1.65
CA GLY A 94 7.80 -4.80 -0.71
C GLY A 94 7.87 -4.38 0.77
N ARG A 95 7.83 -3.08 1.08
CA ARG A 95 7.73 -2.54 2.44
C ARG A 95 6.34 -1.96 2.66
N PRO A 96 5.77 -2.11 3.86
CA PRO A 96 4.46 -1.54 4.11
C PRO A 96 4.55 -0.02 4.32
N ASP A 97 3.70 0.68 3.59
CA ASP A 97 3.46 2.11 3.67
C ASP A 97 2.29 2.41 4.60
N THR A 98 2.07 3.70 4.87
CA THR A 98 0.94 4.17 5.67
C THR A 98 0.12 5.20 4.90
N VAL A 99 -1.18 4.93 4.76
CA VAL A 99 -2.17 5.81 4.14
C VAL A 99 -3.04 6.41 5.24
N VAL A 100 -3.23 7.73 5.20
CA VAL A 100 -3.99 8.48 6.23
C VAL A 100 -4.88 9.54 5.60
N VAL A 101 -5.84 10.01 6.39
CA VAL A 101 -6.61 11.22 6.08
C VAL A 101 -6.13 12.37 6.96
N LEU A 102 -5.92 13.52 6.34
CA LEU A 102 -5.62 14.79 7.02
C LEU A 102 -6.85 15.69 6.95
N ILE A 103 -7.22 16.27 8.08
CA ILE A 103 -8.26 17.30 8.17
C ILE A 103 -7.56 18.66 8.24
N TYR A 104 -7.72 19.46 7.19
CA TYR A 104 -7.10 20.77 7.03
C TYR A 104 -8.14 21.88 7.19
N GLN A 105 -7.87 22.83 8.08
CA GLN A 105 -8.73 23.98 8.33
C GLN A 105 -7.88 25.26 8.20
N PRO A 106 -7.97 25.99 7.07
CA PRO A 106 -7.12 27.17 6.82
C PRO A 106 -7.50 28.41 7.65
N GLY A 107 -8.37 28.26 8.65
CA GLY A 107 -8.85 29.38 9.47
C GLY A 107 -10.07 30.13 8.90
N SER A 108 -10.56 29.74 7.72
CA SER A 108 -11.92 30.09 7.27
C SER A 108 -12.93 29.07 7.81
N SER A 109 -14.21 29.20 7.42
CA SER A 109 -15.24 28.18 7.71
C SER A 109 -15.05 26.86 6.94
N GLY A 110 -14.01 26.77 6.10
CA GLY A 110 -13.69 25.57 5.33
C GLY A 110 -13.08 24.47 6.19
N THR A 111 -13.42 23.22 5.91
CA THR A 111 -12.76 22.04 6.48
C THR A 111 -12.56 21.06 5.35
N PHE A 112 -11.31 20.83 4.97
CA PHE A 112 -10.96 20.03 3.80
C PHE A 112 -10.36 18.71 4.25
N SER A 113 -10.80 17.62 3.63
CA SER A 113 -10.21 16.30 3.85
C SER A 113 -9.21 16.00 2.74
N TYR A 114 -8.02 15.57 3.12
CA TYR A 114 -6.93 15.22 2.21
C TYR A 114 -6.50 13.76 2.41
N LEU A 115 -6.21 13.05 1.33
CA LEU A 115 -5.54 11.76 1.36
C LEU A 115 -4.03 11.98 1.31
N ALA A 116 -3.31 11.35 2.22
CA ALA A 116 -1.85 11.40 2.26
C ALA A 116 -1.26 10.00 2.42
N VAL A 117 -0.02 9.83 1.95
CA VAL A 117 0.73 8.57 2.01
C VAL A 117 2.13 8.84 2.52
N LEU A 118 2.57 7.98 3.45
CA LEU A 118 3.94 7.85 3.91
C LEU A 118 4.54 6.61 3.25
N LEU A 119 5.52 6.84 2.38
CA LEU A 119 6.23 5.80 1.64
C LEU A 119 7.44 5.35 2.45
N ASN A 120 7.49 4.06 2.76
CA ASN A 120 8.50 3.45 3.61
C ASN A 120 9.65 2.88 2.79
N ALA A 121 10.40 3.77 2.12
CA ALA A 121 11.52 3.33 1.30
C ALA A 121 12.73 2.89 2.15
N THR A 122 13.60 2.07 1.56
CA THR A 122 14.86 1.64 2.21
C THR A 122 15.76 2.83 2.63
N GLY A 123 15.66 3.97 1.94
CA GLY A 123 16.40 5.20 2.24
C GLY A 123 15.76 6.09 3.31
N GLY A 124 14.61 5.69 3.88
CA GLY A 124 13.85 6.45 4.85
C GLY A 124 12.43 6.75 4.41
N VAL A 125 11.63 7.26 5.34
CA VAL A 125 10.23 7.58 5.10
C VAL A 125 10.11 8.88 4.31
N THR A 126 9.35 8.86 3.23
CA THR A 126 9.02 10.04 2.42
C THR A 126 7.51 10.23 2.33
N THR A 127 7.05 11.41 1.95
CA THR A 127 5.62 11.71 1.75
C THR A 127 5.36 12.18 0.33
N ALA A 128 4.29 11.67 -0.28
CA ALA A 128 3.75 12.20 -1.51
C ALA A 128 2.94 13.49 -1.23
N PRO A 129 2.81 14.42 -2.21
CA PRO A 129 1.84 15.50 -2.12
C PRO A 129 0.43 14.96 -1.83
N ALA A 130 -0.23 15.52 -0.82
CA ALA A 130 -1.55 15.11 -0.42
C ALA A 130 -2.60 15.52 -1.47
N VAL A 131 -3.61 14.67 -1.67
CA VAL A 131 -4.67 14.88 -2.67
C VAL A 131 -5.98 15.24 -1.99
N LEU A 132 -6.65 16.30 -2.46
CA LEU A 132 -7.94 16.73 -1.92
C LEU A 132 -9.02 15.67 -2.15
N LEU A 133 -9.69 15.26 -1.08
CA LEU A 133 -10.87 14.39 -1.14
C LEU A 133 -12.16 15.21 -1.30
N GLY A 134 -12.26 16.35 -0.59
CA GLY A 134 -13.39 17.29 -0.68
C GLY A 134 -13.50 18.28 0.48
N ASP A 135 -14.48 19.19 0.40
CA ASP A 135 -14.83 20.19 1.44
C ASP A 135 -16.03 19.69 2.27
N ARG A 136 -15.84 19.61 3.59
CA ARG A 136 -16.86 19.24 4.60
C ARG A 136 -17.58 17.93 4.29
N ILE A 137 -16.89 16.99 3.68
CA ILE A 137 -17.33 15.62 3.45
C ILE A 137 -17.13 14.76 4.70
N LYS A 138 -17.78 13.59 4.76
CA LYS A 138 -17.51 12.56 5.77
C LYS A 138 -16.77 11.41 5.12
N ILE A 139 -15.60 11.03 5.65
CA ILE A 139 -14.91 9.81 5.24
C ILE A 139 -15.47 8.66 6.08
N SER A 140 -15.97 7.62 5.43
CA SER A 140 -16.52 6.43 6.10
C SER A 140 -15.54 5.26 6.12
N GLY A 141 -14.54 5.24 5.24
CA GLY A 141 -13.53 4.18 5.22
C GLY A 141 -12.31 4.51 4.36
N VAL A 142 -11.17 3.95 4.76
CA VAL A 142 -9.93 3.91 3.97
C VAL A 142 -9.43 2.48 4.00
N LYS A 143 -9.22 1.88 2.84
CA LYS A 143 -8.75 0.49 2.70
C LYS A 143 -7.83 0.33 1.50
N LEU A 144 -7.11 -0.77 1.46
CA LEU A 144 -6.29 -1.16 0.32
C LEU A 144 -6.95 -2.34 -0.41
N ASP A 145 -6.99 -2.25 -1.75
CA ASP A 145 -7.35 -3.32 -2.68
C ASP A 145 -6.14 -3.57 -3.58
N GLY A 146 -5.27 -4.49 -3.13
CA GLY A 146 -3.90 -4.58 -3.63
C GLY A 146 -3.14 -3.27 -3.42
N ARG A 147 -2.64 -2.67 -4.51
CA ARG A 147 -1.97 -1.35 -4.52
C ARG A 147 -2.94 -0.18 -4.71
N THR A 148 -4.24 -0.45 -4.86
CA THR A 148 -5.24 0.60 -5.02
C THR A 148 -5.72 1.05 -3.64
N ILE A 149 -5.60 2.33 -3.36
CA ILE A 149 -6.18 2.96 -2.18
C ILE A 149 -7.64 3.26 -2.49
N VAL A 150 -8.54 2.76 -1.65
CA VAL A 150 -9.99 2.94 -1.80
C VAL A 150 -10.50 3.75 -0.61
N VAL A 151 -11.12 4.89 -0.92
CA VAL A 151 -11.69 5.80 0.08
C VAL A 151 -13.18 5.92 -0.14
N ASP A 152 -13.95 5.50 0.86
CA ASP A 152 -15.39 5.63 0.87
C ASP A 152 -15.77 6.94 1.56
N VAL A 153 -16.58 7.76 0.88
CA VAL A 153 -16.96 9.10 1.34
C VAL A 153 -18.47 9.32 1.22
N LEU A 154 -19.00 10.15 2.11
CA LEU A 154 -20.32 10.74 2.00
C LEU A 154 -20.14 12.23 1.69
N ASP A 155 -20.72 12.66 0.59
CA ASP A 155 -20.76 14.03 0.12
C ASP A 155 -22.20 14.59 0.16
N ARG A 156 -22.37 15.82 -0.28
CA ARG A 156 -23.64 16.51 -0.41
C ARG A 156 -24.08 16.57 -1.87
N THR A 157 -25.39 16.63 -2.07
CA THR A 157 -25.93 17.00 -3.38
C THR A 157 -25.62 18.47 -3.65
N ALA A 158 -25.43 18.83 -4.93
CA ALA A 158 -25.22 20.21 -5.32
C ALA A 158 -26.34 21.13 -4.77
N GLY A 159 -25.96 22.20 -4.09
CA GLY A 159 -26.88 23.16 -3.47
C GLY A 159 -27.39 22.79 -2.07
N GLN A 160 -27.07 21.61 -1.54
CA GLN A 160 -27.44 21.24 -0.17
C GLN A 160 -26.68 22.09 0.86
N PRO A 161 -27.33 22.61 1.91
CA PRO A 161 -26.68 23.38 2.96
C PRO A 161 -25.59 22.60 3.71
N PHE A 162 -24.51 23.28 4.10
CA PHE A 162 -23.47 22.69 4.94
C PHE A 162 -23.90 22.40 6.38
N SER A 163 -25.05 22.94 6.82
CA SER A 163 -25.68 22.62 8.10
C SER A 163 -26.29 21.22 8.14
N GLU A 164 -26.58 20.62 6.98
CA GLU A 164 -27.06 19.23 6.89
C GLU A 164 -25.90 18.26 6.79
N SER A 165 -26.04 17.07 7.36
CA SER A 165 -25.01 16.02 7.26
C SER A 165 -24.87 15.50 5.81
N PRO A 166 -23.64 15.25 5.31
CA PRO A 166 -23.43 14.59 4.01
C PRO A 166 -24.08 13.19 3.98
N SER A 167 -24.67 12.82 2.85
CA SER A 167 -25.40 11.55 2.70
C SER A 167 -25.21 10.85 1.35
N VAL A 168 -24.65 11.53 0.34
CA VAL A 168 -24.43 10.95 -0.99
C VAL A 168 -23.14 10.12 -0.98
N ALA A 169 -23.28 8.80 -0.99
CA ALA A 169 -22.14 7.90 -0.99
C ALA A 169 -21.39 7.90 -2.33
N SER A 170 -20.06 7.94 -2.26
CA SER A 170 -19.17 7.70 -3.40
C SER A 170 -17.87 7.03 -2.96
N THR A 171 -17.21 6.37 -3.90
CA THR A 171 -15.92 5.71 -3.67
C THR A 171 -14.87 6.35 -4.58
N LYS A 172 -13.79 6.86 -3.99
CA LYS A 172 -12.63 7.41 -4.69
C LYS A 172 -11.51 6.38 -4.69
N ARG A 173 -10.78 6.27 -5.80
CA ARG A 173 -9.66 5.32 -5.96
C ARG A 173 -8.38 6.07 -6.29
N PHE A 174 -7.29 5.63 -5.69
CA PHE A 174 -5.98 6.22 -5.89
C PHE A 174 -4.91 5.14 -6.01
N VAL A 175 -3.81 5.48 -6.65
CA VAL A 175 -2.61 4.66 -6.75
C VAL A 175 -1.39 5.53 -6.48
N VAL A 176 -0.30 4.91 -6.05
CA VAL A 176 1.01 5.57 -6.04
C VAL A 176 1.75 5.18 -7.32
N ASP A 177 2.09 6.17 -8.15
CA ASP A 177 2.94 6.00 -9.33
C ASP A 177 4.18 6.90 -9.20
N ARG A 178 5.37 6.29 -9.24
CA ARG A 178 6.67 7.00 -9.15
C ARG A 178 6.72 8.00 -7.98
N GLY A 179 6.20 7.58 -6.82
CA GLY A 179 6.15 8.39 -5.59
C GLY A 179 5.08 9.49 -5.56
N ALA A 180 4.23 9.59 -6.59
CA ALA A 180 3.10 10.51 -6.63
C ALA A 180 1.79 9.77 -6.33
N LEU A 181 0.95 10.38 -5.49
CA LEU A 181 -0.41 9.90 -5.23
C LEU A 181 -1.35 10.44 -6.31
N ILE A 182 -1.99 9.54 -7.07
CA ILE A 182 -2.77 9.89 -8.26
C ILE A 182 -4.18 9.27 -8.17
N ALA A 183 -5.20 10.04 -8.53
CA ALA A 183 -6.56 9.54 -8.66
C ALA A 183 -6.71 8.65 -9.91
N ARG A 184 -7.48 7.56 -9.78
CA ARG A 184 -7.74 6.58 -10.83
C ARG A 184 -9.20 6.61 -11.28
#